data_AF-A0A919ZVQ5-F1
#
_entry.id   AF-A0A919ZVQ5-F1
#
_cell.length_a   1.000
_cell.length_b   1.000
_cell.length_c   1.000
_cell.angle_alpha   90.00
_cell.angle_beta   90.00
_cell.angle_gamma   90.00
#
_symmetry.space_group_name_H-M   'P 1'
#
loop_
_entity.id
_entity.type
_entity.pdbx_description
1 polymer ?
#
loop_
_entity_poly.entity_id
_entity_poly.type
_entity_poly.pdbx_seq_one_letter_code
_entity_poly.pdbx_strand_id
1 'polypeptide(L)'
;MKRLKKTTAIGIDMEVATIFIGGHYNEIARGALLLVSDVPTTPDGVKTRKSDKKVTSQWAEKHLDIGIKSMTEIEQSGERIKHFRY
;
A
#
# COMPACT_ATOMS: atom_id res chain seq x y z
N MET A 1 -12.77 -15.23 -8.53
CA MET A 1 -11.45 -14.96 -9.17
C MET A 1 -11.51 -14.34 -10.57
N LYS A 2 -12.50 -14.61 -11.45
CA LYS A 2 -12.52 -14.09 -12.84
C LYS A 2 -12.32 -12.57 -12.96
N ARG A 3 -12.96 -11.77 -12.10
CA ARG A 3 -12.81 -10.31 -12.05
C ARG A 3 -11.40 -9.86 -11.65
N LEU A 4 -10.89 -10.38 -10.53
CA LEU A 4 -9.54 -10.06 -10.03
C LEU A 4 -8.43 -10.43 -11.03
N LYS A 5 -8.58 -11.58 -11.72
CA LYS A 5 -7.64 -11.99 -12.79
C LYS A 5 -7.69 -11.03 -13.99
N LYS A 6 -8.88 -10.57 -14.39
CA LYS A 6 -9.05 -9.62 -15.49
C LYS A 6 -8.40 -8.26 -15.17
N THR A 7 -8.43 -7.83 -13.91
CA THR A 7 -7.81 -6.57 -13.45
C THR A 7 -6.36 -6.73 -13.01
N THR A 8 -5.76 -7.93 -13.18
CA THR A 8 -4.39 -8.24 -12.75
C THR A 8 -4.11 -7.84 -11.29
N ALA A 9 -5.09 -8.05 -10.40
CA ALA A 9 -4.96 -7.65 -8.99
C ALA A 9 -3.89 -8.49 -8.27
N ILE A 10 -2.98 -7.81 -7.57
CA ILE A 10 -1.89 -8.43 -6.79
C ILE A 10 -2.11 -8.34 -5.27
N GLY A 11 -3.12 -7.57 -4.84
CA GLY A 11 -3.45 -7.34 -3.44
C GLY A 11 -4.89 -6.84 -3.30
N ILE A 12 -5.40 -6.84 -2.07
CA ILE A 12 -6.72 -6.35 -1.70
C ILE A 12 -6.54 -5.43 -0.50
N ASP A 13 -7.16 -4.26 -0.56
CA ASP A 13 -7.10 -3.21 0.45
C ASP A 13 -8.42 -2.40 0.41
N MET A 14 -8.71 -1.61 1.45
CA MET A 14 -9.96 -0.85 1.56
C MET A 14 -9.77 0.67 1.42
N GLU A 15 -8.54 1.18 1.43
CA GLU A 15 -8.24 2.60 1.57
C GLU A 15 -7.51 3.19 0.36
N VAL A 16 -6.60 2.42 -0.27
CA VAL A 16 -5.67 2.92 -1.29
C VAL A 16 -6.39 3.58 -2.47
N ALA A 17 -7.45 2.97 -3.00
CA ALA A 17 -8.19 3.55 -4.12
C ALA A 17 -8.80 4.91 -3.75
N THR A 18 -9.38 5.02 -2.54
CA THR A 18 -9.98 6.24 -2.03
C THR A 18 -8.94 7.33 -1.81
N ILE A 19 -7.80 7.00 -1.20
CA ILE A 19 -6.67 7.92 -1.02
C ILE A 19 -6.16 8.44 -2.37
N PHE A 20 -6.02 7.55 -3.36
CA PHE A 20 -5.52 7.93 -4.68
C PHE A 20 -6.49 8.85 -5.43
N ILE A 21 -7.79 8.59 -5.35
CA ILE A 21 -8.82 9.44 -5.96
C ILE A 21 -8.87 10.80 -5.25
N GLY A 22 -8.90 10.83 -3.92
CA GLY A 22 -8.90 12.06 -3.14
C GLY A 22 -7.66 12.91 -3.38
N GLY A 23 -6.48 12.30 -3.37
CA GLY A 23 -5.23 12.97 -3.71
C GLY A 23 -5.17 13.43 -5.16
N HIS A 24 -5.80 12.68 -6.10
CA HIS A 24 -5.91 13.12 -7.49
C HIS A 24 -6.75 14.36 -7.65
N TYR A 25 -7.94 14.37 -7.05
CA TYR A 25 -8.85 15.50 -7.10
C TYR A 25 -8.25 16.78 -6.51
N ASN A 26 -7.47 16.65 -5.42
CA ASN A 26 -6.85 17.79 -4.74
C ASN A 26 -5.43 18.12 -5.25
N GLU A 27 -4.96 17.46 -6.32
CA GLU A 27 -3.60 17.63 -6.86
C GLU A 27 -2.45 17.39 -5.85
N ILE A 28 -2.72 16.60 -4.80
CA ILE A 28 -1.74 16.24 -3.78
C ILE A 28 -0.94 15.03 -4.27
N ALA A 29 0.40 15.07 -4.19
CA ALA A 29 1.24 13.91 -4.52
C ALA A 29 0.96 12.73 -3.57
N ARG A 30 0.92 11.51 -4.09
CA ARG A 30 0.52 10.30 -3.34
C ARG A 30 1.22 9.06 -3.85
N GLY A 31 1.43 8.12 -2.94
CA GLY A 31 1.95 6.78 -3.20
C GLY A 31 1.38 5.81 -2.17
N ALA A 32 1.58 4.51 -2.38
CA ALA A 32 1.20 3.48 -1.42
C ALA A 32 2.27 2.39 -1.34
N LEU A 33 2.63 2.03 -0.11
CA LEU A 33 3.40 0.84 0.23
C LEU A 33 2.53 0.01 1.17
N LEU A 34 2.17 -1.20 0.76
CA LEU A 34 1.28 -2.09 1.51
C LEU A 34 2.03 -3.28 2.11
N LEU A 35 1.69 -3.63 3.35
CA LEU A 35 2.20 -4.83 4.03
C LEU A 35 1.22 -5.97 3.80
N VAL A 36 1.69 -7.07 3.21
CA VAL A 36 0.87 -8.27 3.08
C VAL A 36 0.63 -8.87 4.46
N SER A 37 -0.61 -8.83 4.93
CA SER A 37 -0.99 -9.28 6.28
C SER A 37 -1.49 -10.72 6.32
N ASP A 38 -2.02 -11.18 5.19
CA ASP A 38 -2.67 -12.47 4.99
C ASP A 38 -2.87 -12.77 3.49
N VAL A 39 -3.22 -14.01 3.15
CA VAL A 39 -3.39 -14.50 1.78
C VAL A 39 -4.74 -15.22 1.66
N PRO A 40 -5.87 -14.49 1.64
CA PRO A 40 -7.21 -15.07 1.78
C PRO A 40 -7.62 -16.00 0.62
N THR A 41 -6.82 -16.08 -0.44
CA THR A 41 -7.06 -16.92 -1.60
C THR A 41 -6.60 -18.37 -1.40
N THR A 42 -5.92 -18.68 -0.30
CA THR A 42 -5.56 -20.05 0.10
C THR A 42 -6.38 -20.48 1.33
N PRO A 43 -6.74 -21.77 1.47
CA PRO A 43 -7.60 -22.24 2.57
C PRO A 43 -7.06 -21.90 3.98
N ASP A 44 -5.74 -21.97 4.15
CA ASP A 44 -5.06 -21.65 5.42
C ASP A 44 -4.63 -20.17 5.53
N GLY A 45 -4.92 -19.37 4.50
CA GLY A 45 -4.34 -18.04 4.34
C GLY A 45 -5.19 -16.90 4.91
N VAL A 46 -6.32 -17.20 5.56
CA VAL A 46 -7.12 -16.20 6.27
C VAL A 46 -6.46 -15.87 7.61
N LYS A 47 -6.31 -14.58 7.88
CA LYS A 47 -5.64 -14.05 9.07
C LYS A 47 -6.16 -14.64 10.39
N THR A 48 -5.27 -15.18 11.21
CA THR A 48 -5.56 -15.51 12.61
C THR A 48 -5.01 -14.43 13.54
N ARG A 49 -5.57 -14.28 14.75
CA ARG A 49 -5.01 -13.35 15.76
C ARG A 49 -3.53 -13.61 16.07
N LYS A 50 -3.08 -14.88 15.97
CA LYS A 50 -1.69 -15.27 16.24
C LYS A 50 -0.77 -14.87 15.08
N SER A 51 -1.19 -15.13 13.83
CA SER A 51 -0.41 -14.75 12.65
C SER A 51 -0.34 -13.23 12.48
N ASP A 52 -1.42 -12.51 12.79
CA ASP A 52 -1.47 -11.05 12.78
C ASP A 52 -0.43 -10.42 13.73
N LYS A 53 -0.41 -10.87 14.99
CA LYS A 53 0.59 -10.41 15.97
C LYS A 53 2.01 -10.67 15.51
N LYS A 54 2.26 -11.85 14.91
CA LYS A 54 3.58 -12.20 14.38
C LYS A 54 4.00 -11.26 13.25
N VAL A 55 3.16 -11.09 12.23
CA VAL A 55 3.44 -10.20 11.09
C VAL A 55 3.66 -8.77 11.58
N THR A 56 2.77 -8.26 12.45
CA THR A 56 2.88 -6.91 13.01
C THR A 56 4.21 -6.74 13.76
N SER A 57 4.55 -7.66 14.67
CA SER A 57 5.80 -7.57 15.44
C SER A 57 7.07 -7.63 14.60
N GLN A 58 7.01 -8.27 13.42
CA GLN A 58 8.18 -8.47 12.57
C GLN A 58 8.37 -7.35 11.55
N TRP A 59 7.28 -6.76 11.06
CA TRP A 59 7.32 -5.93 9.86
C TRP A 59 6.78 -4.53 10.05
N ALA A 60 5.99 -4.24 11.09
CA ALA A 60 5.39 -2.91 11.26
C ALA A 60 6.44 -1.79 11.40
N GLU A 61 7.47 -2.01 12.23
CA GLU A 61 8.56 -1.05 12.42
C GLU A 61 9.33 -0.81 11.11
N LYS A 62 9.74 -1.89 10.44
CA LYS A 62 10.43 -1.80 9.15
C LYS A 62 9.58 -1.11 8.08
N HIS A 63 8.27 -1.37 8.06
CA HIS A 63 7.35 -0.73 7.11
C HIS A 63 7.27 0.78 7.35
N LEU A 64 7.16 1.18 8.61
CA LEU A 64 7.15 2.59 9.01
C LEU A 64 8.47 3.27 8.63
N ASP A 65 9.61 2.64 8.92
CA ASP A 65 10.93 3.14 8.57
C ASP A 65 11.11 3.37 7.07
N ILE A 66 10.61 2.45 6.23
CA ILE A 66 10.63 2.61 4.78
C ILE A 66 9.79 3.83 4.38
N GLY A 67 8.58 3.96 4.94
CA GLY A 67 7.72 5.11 4.69
C GLY A 67 8.39 6.43 5.05
N ILE A 68 8.99 6.53 6.24
CA ILE A 68 9.72 7.73 6.69
C ILE A 68 10.86 8.04 5.72
N LYS A 69 11.70 7.05 5.39
CA LYS A 69 12.83 7.23 4.46
C LYS A 69 12.38 7.71 3.08
N SER A 70 11.33 7.09 2.51
CA SER A 70 10.79 7.52 1.23
C SER A 70 10.31 8.97 1.26
N MET A 71 9.65 9.41 2.33
CA MET A 71 9.20 10.81 2.44
C MET A 71 10.37 11.79 2.61
N THR A 72 11.38 11.44 3.42
CA THR A 72 12.60 12.24 3.57
C THR A 72 13.38 12.35 2.25
N GLU A 73 13.48 11.27 1.49
CA GLU A 73 14.14 11.28 0.18
C GLU A 73 13.38 12.16 -0.84
N ILE A 74 12.04 12.11 -0.85
CA ILE A 74 11.21 12.97 -1.71
C ILE A 74 11.42 14.44 -1.37
N GLU A 75 11.46 14.78 -0.07
CA GLU A 75 11.71 16.13 0.41
C GLU A 75 13.10 16.66 -0.03
N GLN A 76 14.14 15.83 0.09
CA GLN A 76 15.52 16.22 -0.24
C GLN A 76 15.80 16.29 -1.74
N SER A 77 15.28 15.34 -2.51
CA SER A 77 15.59 15.21 -3.94
C SER A 77 14.81 16.19 -4.82
N GLY A 78 13.74 16.80 -4.29
CA GLY A 78 12.85 17.66 -5.07
C GLY A 78 12.26 16.87 -6.24
N GLU A 79 11.45 15.87 -5.94
CA GLU A 79 10.91 15.00 -6.98
C GLU A 79 10.14 15.85 -8.01
N ARG A 80 10.44 15.68 -9.30
CA ARG A 80 9.59 16.21 -10.37
C ARG A 80 8.31 15.41 -10.35
N ILE A 81 7.39 15.78 -9.45
CA ILE A 81 6.06 15.20 -9.36
C ILE A 81 5.48 15.27 -10.76
N LYS A 82 5.30 14.11 -11.38
CA LYS A 82 4.72 14.01 -12.70
C LYS A 82 3.25 14.36 -12.53
N HIS A 83 2.94 15.65 -12.60
CA HIS A 83 1.57 16.12 -12.71
C HIS A 83 1.02 15.44 -13.97
N PHE A 84 0.08 14.51 -13.79
CA PHE A 84 -0.73 14.01 -14.89
C PHE A 84 -1.57 15.20 -15.37
N ARG A 85 -0.99 16.04 -16.23
CA ARG A 85 -1.72 17.06 -16.97
C ARG A 85 -2.60 16.33 -17.99
N TYR A 86 -3.91 16.53 -17.89
CA TYR A 86 -4.90 16.14 -18.88
C TYR A 86 -5.27 17.35 -19.72
#